data_AF-A0A7C4DF00-F1
#
_entry.id   AF-A0A7C4DF00-F1
#
_cell.length_a   1.000
_cell.length_b   1.000
_cell.length_c   1.000
_cell.angle_alpha   90.00
_cell.angle_beta   90.00
_cell.angle_gamma   90.00
#
_symmetry.space_group_name_H-M   'P 1'
#
loop_
_entity.id
_entity.type
_entity.pdbx_description
1 polymer ?
#
loop_
_entity_poly.entity_id
_entity_poly.type
_entity_poly.pdbx_seq_one_letter_code
_entity_poly.pdbx_strand_id
1 'polypeptide(L)'
;MSMSTFKRKIRAIQIKLASPEVIRSWSGGEVKRPETINYRTFKPERDGLFCEKIFGPVKDYECSCGKYKGKKYEGTVCERCGVRVESREVRRKRMGHIELAAPVVHIWYLESIPSVLGTLLDMSTNDLENIIYYGSRRIIERSFIVTDPKDSPFSQGDILFETEYRIFRKKWNFEVDQAFIVKNPKSPVLSEIDGEVTIKTEKTATGREISWIIVRNVNRAEHTVYPGMRLAVRDGQTVERGQEIAKETVVDAIYAPYDGHVEIDDVSNAITLKPLTTSKEQPLVFTIPYGARVT
;
A
#
# COMPACT_ATOMS: atom_id res chain seq x y z
N MET A 1 -19.95 -34.83 55.50
CA MET A 1 -18.81 -34.58 54.60
C MET A 1 -18.65 -33.08 54.43
N SER A 2 -17.61 -32.51 55.04
CA SER A 2 -17.33 -31.08 55.08
C SER A 2 -17.12 -30.51 53.66
N MET A 3 -18.06 -29.68 53.20
CA MET A 3 -17.84 -28.80 52.04
C MET A 3 -16.73 -27.81 52.42
N SER A 4 -15.53 -28.03 51.91
CA SER A 4 -14.42 -27.13 52.12
C SER A 4 -14.64 -25.87 51.29
N THR A 5 -15.27 -24.85 51.88
CA THR A 5 -15.34 -23.49 51.34
C THR A 5 -13.98 -22.82 51.52
N PHE A 6 -12.93 -23.33 50.86
CA PHE A 6 -11.64 -22.65 50.81
C PHE A 6 -11.75 -21.44 49.87
N LYS A 7 -12.25 -20.34 50.42
CA LYS A 7 -12.11 -19.00 49.82
C LYS A 7 -10.62 -18.65 49.89
N ARG A 8 -9.83 -19.12 48.91
CA ARG A 8 -8.42 -18.73 48.79
C ARG A 8 -8.41 -17.20 48.67
N LYS A 9 -7.98 -16.51 49.72
CA LYS A 9 -7.80 -15.06 49.69
C LYS A 9 -6.73 -14.77 48.63
N ILE A 10 -7.11 -14.09 47.55
CA ILE A 10 -6.19 -13.65 46.51
C ILE A 10 -5.30 -12.58 47.15
N ARG A 11 -3.99 -12.85 47.27
CA ARG A 11 -3.01 -11.93 47.89
C ARG A 11 -2.53 -10.85 46.91
N ALA A 12 -2.43 -11.18 45.62
CA ALA A 12 -1.97 -10.28 44.57
C ALA A 12 -2.57 -10.70 43.21
N ILE A 13 -2.64 -9.75 42.27
CA ILE A 13 -3.06 -9.97 40.89
C ILE A 13 -1.89 -9.60 39.99
N GLN A 14 -1.62 -10.42 38.97
CA GLN A 14 -0.57 -10.19 37.99
C GLN A 14 -1.19 -10.17 36.59
N ILE A 15 -0.69 -9.28 35.74
CA ILE A 15 -1.07 -9.17 34.33
C ILE A 15 0.18 -9.48 33.49
N LYS A 16 0.02 -10.30 32.45
CA LYS A 16 1.06 -10.71 31.51
C LYS A 16 0.49 -10.79 30.10
N LEU A 17 1.38 -10.70 29.11
CA LEU A 17 1.08 -11.09 27.73
C LEU A 17 0.80 -12.60 27.66
N ALA A 18 -0.25 -12.98 26.93
CA ALA A 18 -0.58 -14.37 26.68
C ALA A 18 0.16 -14.86 25.42
N SER A 19 0.93 -15.94 25.54
CA SER A 19 1.53 -16.59 24.37
C SER A 19 0.48 -17.40 23.60
N PRO A 20 0.73 -17.75 22.32
CA PRO A 20 -0.19 -18.59 21.55
C PRO A 20 -0.49 -19.93 22.24
N GLU A 21 0.49 -20.54 22.91
CA GLU A 21 0.32 -21.80 23.65
C GLU A 21 -0.61 -21.61 24.86
N VAL A 22 -0.48 -20.48 25.57
CA VAL A 22 -1.35 -20.14 26.71
C VAL A 22 -2.79 -19.93 26.24
N ILE A 23 -3.01 -19.22 25.12
CA ILE A 23 -4.36 -19.01 24.55
C ILE A 23 -5.00 -20.36 24.19
N ARG A 24 -4.23 -21.27 23.55
CA ARG A 24 -4.72 -22.62 23.23
C ARG A 24 -5.03 -23.43 24.49
N SER A 25 -4.25 -23.26 25.57
CA SER A 25 -4.49 -23.96 26.85
C SER A 25 -5.79 -23.55 27.55
N TRP A 26 -6.25 -22.31 27.35
CA TRP A 26 -7.53 -21.83 27.88
C TRP A 26 -8.74 -22.28 27.06
N SER A 27 -8.51 -22.72 25.83
CA SER A 27 -9.57 -23.00 24.89
C SER A 27 -10.21 -24.36 25.11
N GLY A 28 -11.54 -24.39 25.05
CA GLY A 28 -12.35 -25.62 24.99
C GLY A 28 -12.51 -26.17 23.57
N GLY A 29 -12.02 -25.46 22.55
CA GLY A 29 -12.11 -25.87 21.15
C GLY A 29 -12.00 -24.70 20.16
N GLU A 30 -11.74 -25.06 18.90
CA GLU A 30 -11.61 -24.13 17.78
C GLU A 30 -13.00 -23.80 17.19
N VAL A 31 -13.29 -22.52 16.98
CA VAL A 31 -14.47 -22.06 16.25
C VAL A 31 -14.10 -21.91 14.78
N LYS A 32 -14.80 -22.65 13.91
CA LYS A 32 -14.49 -22.71 12.47
C LYS A 32 -15.47 -21.95 11.61
N ARG A 33 -16.71 -21.81 12.10
CA ARG A 33 -17.78 -21.20 11.33
C ARG A 33 -18.36 -19.98 12.04
N PRO A 34 -18.82 -18.96 11.30
CA PRO A 34 -19.40 -17.76 11.88
C PRO A 34 -20.84 -17.95 12.36
N GLU A 35 -21.48 -19.10 12.07
CA GLU A 35 -22.89 -19.28 12.41
C GLU A 35 -23.12 -19.30 13.93
N THR A 36 -24.30 -18.80 14.33
CA THR A 36 -24.67 -18.62 15.73
C THR A 36 -25.67 -19.68 16.17
N ILE A 37 -26.92 -19.52 15.75
CA ILE A 37 -28.05 -20.38 16.08
C ILE A 37 -28.83 -20.69 14.81
N ASN A 38 -29.45 -21.86 14.79
CA ASN A 38 -30.33 -22.26 13.71
C ASN A 38 -31.64 -21.48 13.76
N TYR A 39 -32.05 -20.87 12.64
CA TYR A 39 -33.24 -20.01 12.59
C TYR A 39 -34.58 -20.74 12.86
N ARG A 40 -34.67 -22.05 12.58
CA ARG A 40 -35.92 -22.82 12.81
C ARG A 40 -35.95 -23.45 14.20
N THR A 41 -34.83 -24.05 14.60
CA THR A 41 -34.78 -24.88 15.82
C THR A 41 -34.30 -24.12 17.05
N PHE A 42 -33.76 -22.90 16.87
CA PHE A 42 -33.10 -22.10 17.91
C PHE A 42 -31.96 -22.85 18.63
N LYS A 43 -31.47 -23.95 18.05
CA LYS A 43 -30.33 -24.69 18.58
C LYS A 43 -29.03 -24.06 18.11
N PRO A 44 -27.98 -24.02 18.95
CA PRO A 44 -26.66 -23.58 18.53
C PRO A 44 -26.11 -24.42 17.38
N GLU A 45 -25.48 -23.75 16.42
CA GLU A 45 -24.84 -24.43 15.29
C GLU A 45 -23.53 -25.14 15.72
N ARG A 46 -23.20 -26.21 15.01
CA ARG A 46 -21.99 -27.00 15.27
C ARG A 46 -20.75 -26.26 14.76
N ASP A 47 -19.70 -26.23 15.58
CA ASP A 47 -18.44 -25.51 15.32
C ASP A 47 -18.60 -23.99 15.07
N GLY A 48 -19.78 -23.45 15.41
CA GLY A 48 -20.11 -22.03 15.37
C GLY A 48 -19.86 -21.30 16.69
N LEU A 49 -20.23 -20.00 16.73
CA LEU A 49 -19.96 -19.09 17.84
C LEU A 49 -20.66 -19.46 19.16
N PHE A 50 -21.74 -20.25 19.10
CA PHE A 50 -22.47 -20.71 20.30
C PHE A 50 -22.35 -22.22 20.55
N CYS A 51 -21.48 -22.92 19.82
CA CYS A 51 -21.38 -24.37 19.81
C CYS A 51 -21.34 -25.00 21.21
N GLU A 52 -22.26 -25.91 21.49
CA GLU A 52 -22.36 -26.58 22.80
C GLU A 52 -21.16 -27.50 23.10
N LYS A 53 -20.48 -28.00 22.07
CA LYS A 53 -19.28 -28.82 22.23
C LYS A 53 -18.12 -28.02 22.84
N ILE A 54 -17.93 -26.78 22.40
CA ILE A 54 -16.83 -25.89 22.80
C ILE A 54 -17.17 -25.24 24.15
N PHE A 55 -18.31 -24.55 24.21
CA PHE A 55 -18.66 -23.71 25.36
C PHE A 55 -19.39 -24.47 26.46
N GLY A 56 -19.98 -25.64 26.17
CA GLY A 56 -20.77 -26.42 27.12
C GLY A 56 -22.28 -26.39 26.83
N PRO A 57 -23.08 -27.17 27.58
CA PRO A 57 -24.49 -27.42 27.27
C PRO A 57 -25.39 -26.20 27.54
N VAL A 58 -26.46 -26.04 26.76
CA VAL A 58 -27.45 -24.95 26.97
C VAL A 58 -28.32 -25.21 28.20
N LYS A 59 -28.66 -26.49 28.44
CA LYS A 59 -29.48 -26.93 29.56
C LYS A 59 -28.61 -27.59 30.63
N ASP A 60 -29.00 -27.41 31.89
CA ASP A 60 -28.29 -28.02 33.00
C ASP A 60 -28.31 -29.56 32.93
N TYR A 61 -27.12 -30.17 32.92
CA TYR A 61 -26.93 -31.62 32.91
C TYR A 61 -27.69 -32.35 31.78
N GLU A 62 -27.81 -31.72 30.60
CA GLU A 62 -28.43 -32.33 29.42
C GLU A 62 -27.57 -32.05 28.17
N CYS A 63 -27.29 -33.08 27.38
CA CYS A 63 -26.59 -32.91 26.11
C CYS A 63 -27.53 -32.42 24.99
N SER A 64 -27.00 -31.76 23.95
CA SER A 64 -27.80 -31.15 22.86
C SER A 64 -28.79 -32.09 22.15
N CYS A 65 -28.44 -33.38 22.05
CA CYS A 65 -29.30 -34.39 21.41
C CYS A 65 -30.32 -35.06 22.36
N GLY A 66 -30.26 -34.79 23.66
CA GLY A 66 -31.16 -35.36 24.67
C GLY A 66 -30.87 -36.81 25.08
N LYS A 67 -29.87 -37.50 24.50
CA LYS A 67 -29.49 -38.89 24.85
C LYS A 67 -29.14 -39.03 26.34
N TYR A 68 -28.30 -38.11 26.83
CA TYR A 68 -27.91 -38.04 28.24
C TYR A 68 -28.60 -36.84 28.89
N LYS A 69 -29.37 -37.12 29.94
CA LYS A 69 -30.15 -36.14 30.69
C LYS A 69 -30.12 -36.44 32.19
N GLY A 70 -29.96 -35.39 32.99
CA GLY A 70 -29.94 -35.43 34.44
C GLY A 70 -28.54 -35.58 35.01
N LYS A 71 -28.40 -35.21 36.30
CA LYS A 71 -27.13 -35.14 37.02
C LYS A 71 -26.37 -36.47 37.08
N LYS A 72 -27.05 -37.61 36.92
CA LYS A 72 -26.41 -38.94 36.90
C LYS A 72 -25.35 -39.13 35.81
N TYR A 73 -25.40 -38.34 34.73
CA TYR A 73 -24.43 -38.42 33.62
C TYR A 73 -23.42 -37.27 33.65
N GLU A 74 -23.32 -36.53 34.75
CA GLU A 74 -22.36 -35.43 34.92
C GLU A 74 -20.92 -35.88 34.57
N GLY A 75 -20.23 -35.09 33.75
CA GLY A 75 -18.88 -35.37 33.25
C GLY A 75 -18.83 -36.25 31.99
N THR A 76 -19.92 -36.91 31.60
CA THR A 76 -19.97 -37.78 30.42
C THR A 76 -19.99 -36.95 29.12
N VAL A 77 -19.16 -37.32 28.14
CA VAL A 77 -19.17 -36.74 26.79
C VAL A 77 -20.07 -37.57 25.89
N CYS A 78 -21.07 -36.94 25.27
CA CYS A 78 -22.01 -37.64 24.40
C CYS A 78 -21.34 -38.07 23.07
N GLU A 79 -21.39 -39.35 22.73
CA GLU A 79 -20.85 -39.89 21.46
C GLU A 79 -21.52 -39.28 20.21
N ARG A 80 -22.81 -38.90 20.30
CA ARG A 80 -23.57 -38.41 19.14
C ARG A 80 -23.32 -36.94 18.83
N CYS A 81 -23.28 -36.09 19.87
CA CYS A 81 -23.18 -34.64 19.71
C CYS A 81 -21.85 -34.05 20.21
N GLY A 82 -21.01 -34.83 20.90
CA GLY A 82 -19.75 -34.38 21.47
C GLY A 82 -19.88 -33.43 22.67
N VAL A 83 -21.10 -33.12 23.12
CA VAL A 83 -21.35 -32.22 24.25
C VAL A 83 -21.10 -32.95 25.56
N ARG A 84 -20.30 -32.33 26.44
CA ARG A 84 -20.08 -32.81 27.81
C ARG A 84 -21.26 -32.40 28.69
N VAL A 85 -21.81 -33.36 29.42
CA VAL A 85 -22.94 -33.15 30.33
C VAL A 85 -22.45 -32.50 31.63
N GLU A 86 -22.73 -31.22 31.82
CA GLU A 86 -22.35 -30.41 32.99
C GLU A 86 -23.42 -29.34 33.24
N SER A 87 -23.26 -28.51 34.27
CA SER A 87 -24.12 -27.34 34.46
C SER A 87 -23.90 -26.29 33.35
N ARG A 88 -24.96 -25.60 32.95
CA ARG A 88 -24.93 -24.52 31.96
C ARG A 88 -24.02 -23.35 32.37
N GLU A 89 -23.72 -23.20 33.68
CA GLU A 89 -22.85 -22.14 34.20
C GLU A 89 -21.45 -22.17 33.57
N VAL A 90 -20.97 -23.35 33.14
CA VAL A 90 -19.65 -23.50 32.51
C VAL A 90 -19.51 -22.68 31.22
N ARG A 91 -20.63 -22.38 30.53
CA ARG A 91 -20.64 -21.52 29.33
C ARG A 91 -20.15 -20.10 29.60
N ARG A 92 -20.21 -19.64 30.86
CA ARG A 92 -19.71 -18.32 31.28
C ARG A 92 -18.21 -18.33 31.63
N LYS A 93 -17.59 -19.52 31.70
CA LYS A 93 -16.20 -19.73 32.13
C LYS A 93 -15.31 -20.29 31.02
N ARG A 94 -15.86 -21.10 30.12
CA ARG A 94 -15.10 -21.70 29.00
C ARG A 94 -14.87 -20.68 27.89
N MET A 95 -13.64 -20.67 27.37
CA MET A 95 -13.25 -19.86 26.22
C MET A 95 -13.14 -20.74 24.97
N GLY A 96 -13.30 -20.15 23.81
CA GLY A 96 -12.97 -20.74 22.50
C GLY A 96 -11.78 -20.01 21.90
N HIS A 97 -11.17 -20.57 20.85
CA HIS A 97 -10.17 -19.86 20.05
C HIS A 97 -10.51 -19.94 18.57
N ILE A 98 -9.91 -19.04 17.79
CA ILE A 98 -9.92 -19.08 16.33
C ILE A 98 -8.45 -19.16 15.90
N GLU A 99 -8.12 -20.14 15.08
CA GLU A 99 -6.78 -20.23 14.49
C GLU A 99 -6.74 -19.28 13.29
N LEU A 100 -5.88 -18.26 13.36
CA LEU A 100 -5.74 -17.30 12.28
C LEU A 100 -4.87 -17.88 11.16
N ALA A 101 -5.28 -17.70 9.91
CA ALA A 101 -4.50 -18.15 8.75
C ALA A 101 -3.21 -17.35 8.56
N ALA A 102 -3.18 -16.11 9.06
CA ALA A 102 -2.02 -15.22 9.01
C ALA A 102 -1.85 -14.51 10.37
N PRO A 103 -0.61 -14.18 10.76
CA PRO A 103 -0.37 -13.38 11.95
C PRO A 103 -0.96 -11.98 11.77
N VAL A 104 -1.60 -11.46 12.82
CA VAL A 104 -2.18 -10.12 12.86
C VAL A 104 -1.58 -9.37 14.03
N VAL A 105 -1.23 -8.10 13.82
CA VAL A 105 -0.71 -7.24 14.88
C VAL A 105 -1.84 -6.82 15.81
N HIS A 106 -1.60 -6.90 17.10
CA HIS A 106 -2.57 -6.47 18.10
C HIS A 106 -2.59 -4.95 18.21
N ILE A 107 -3.75 -4.36 17.90
CA ILE A 107 -3.94 -2.90 17.73
C ILE A 107 -3.43 -2.05 18.90
N TRP A 108 -3.60 -2.51 20.14
CA TRP A 108 -3.12 -1.77 21.32
C TRP A 108 -1.60 -1.61 21.40
N TYR A 109 -0.81 -2.46 20.75
CA TYR A 109 0.65 -2.30 20.73
C TYR A 109 1.13 -1.52 19.50
N LEU A 110 0.24 -1.30 18.52
CA LEU A 110 0.48 -0.52 17.32
C LEU A 110 0.11 0.96 17.53
N GLU A 111 -1.15 1.23 17.85
CA GLU A 111 -1.74 2.58 17.92
C GLU A 111 -1.65 3.23 19.30
N SER A 112 -1.05 2.58 20.31
CA SER A 112 -0.83 3.24 21.59
C SER A 112 0.07 4.46 21.43
N ILE A 113 -0.10 5.45 22.30
CA ILE A 113 0.80 6.62 22.39
C ILE A 113 1.50 6.53 23.75
N PRO A 114 2.83 6.26 23.80
CA PRO A 114 3.70 5.90 22.67
C PRO A 114 3.44 4.49 22.14
N SER A 115 3.79 4.23 20.87
CA SER A 115 3.63 2.92 20.26
C SER A 115 4.66 1.97 20.84
N VAL A 116 4.21 0.93 21.53
CA VAL A 116 5.11 -0.06 22.16
C VAL A 116 5.98 -0.73 21.10
N LEU A 117 5.41 -1.07 19.94
CA LEU A 117 6.15 -1.66 18.83
C LEU A 117 7.10 -0.66 18.18
N GLY A 118 6.68 0.59 17.98
CA GLY A 118 7.55 1.63 17.44
C GLY A 118 8.78 1.87 18.31
N THR A 119 8.61 1.96 19.63
CA THR A 119 9.72 2.10 20.57
C THR A 119 10.63 0.86 20.60
N LEU A 120 10.06 -0.35 20.52
CA LEU A 120 10.85 -1.59 20.56
C LEU A 120 11.68 -1.80 19.29
N LEU A 121 11.17 -1.34 18.15
CA LEU A 121 11.81 -1.50 16.84
C LEU A 121 12.61 -0.26 16.39
N ASP A 122 12.61 0.82 17.19
CA ASP A 122 13.20 2.12 16.84
C ASP A 122 12.68 2.66 15.48
N MET A 123 11.37 2.60 15.30
CA MET A 123 10.67 3.01 14.08
C MET A 123 9.57 4.03 14.37
N SER A 124 9.31 4.93 13.42
CA SER A 124 8.15 5.82 13.51
C SER A 124 6.85 5.02 13.37
N THR A 125 5.77 5.46 14.04
CA THR A 125 4.45 4.83 13.94
C THR A 125 3.95 4.78 12.50
N ASN A 126 4.20 5.85 11.75
CA ASN A 126 3.84 5.94 10.34
C ASN A 126 4.56 4.88 9.49
N ASP A 127 5.85 4.62 9.74
CA ASP A 127 6.58 3.60 9.00
C ASP A 127 6.09 2.19 9.34
N LEU A 128 5.78 1.94 10.61
CA LEU A 128 5.25 0.67 11.08
C LEU A 128 3.84 0.39 10.53
N GLU A 129 2.97 1.39 10.52
CA GLU A 129 1.64 1.31 9.90
C GLU A 129 1.72 1.03 8.40
N ASN A 130 2.65 1.68 7.68
CA ASN A 130 2.87 1.40 6.27
C ASN A 130 3.26 -0.06 6.03
N ILE A 131 4.09 -0.67 6.88
CA ILE A 131 4.44 -2.09 6.73
C ILE A 131 3.23 -2.99 7.02
N ILE A 132 2.52 -2.73 8.13
CA ILE A 132 1.43 -3.59 8.61
C ILE A 132 0.21 -3.55 7.69
N TYR A 133 -0.16 -2.37 7.19
CA TYR A 133 -1.31 -2.20 6.31
C TYR A 133 -0.99 -2.51 4.85
N TYR A 134 0.20 -3.03 4.54
CA TYR A 134 0.74 -3.06 3.18
C TYR A 134 0.60 -1.70 2.50
N GLY A 135 0.75 -0.64 3.31
CA GLY A 135 0.72 0.74 2.92
C GLY A 135 1.70 0.94 1.79
N SER A 136 1.15 1.24 0.62
CA SER A 136 1.89 1.54 -0.59
C SER A 136 2.59 2.89 -0.44
N ARG A 137 3.52 3.04 0.50
CA ARG A 137 4.70 3.82 0.14
C ARG A 137 5.29 3.07 -1.04
N ARG A 138 5.02 3.58 -2.25
CA ARG A 138 5.95 3.43 -3.36
C ARG A 138 7.28 3.79 -2.72
N ILE A 139 8.13 2.80 -2.48
CA ILE A 139 9.51 3.09 -2.19
C ILE A 139 9.98 3.70 -3.51
N ILE A 140 9.98 5.04 -3.57
CA ILE A 140 10.59 5.77 -4.67
C ILE A 140 12.08 5.59 -4.39
N GLU A 141 12.60 4.44 -4.78
CA GLU A 141 14.02 4.18 -4.69
C GLU A 141 14.69 5.07 -5.74
N ARG A 142 15.78 5.73 -5.35
CA ARG A 142 16.61 6.41 -6.33
C ARG A 142 17.08 5.37 -7.34
N SER A 143 16.75 5.58 -8.60
CA SER A 143 17.30 4.80 -9.70
C SER A 143 18.65 5.36 -10.08
N PHE A 144 19.60 4.48 -10.26
CA PHE A 144 20.95 4.76 -10.72
C PHE A 144 21.15 4.12 -12.09
N ILE A 145 21.89 4.78 -12.97
CA ILE A 145 22.31 4.20 -14.24
C ILE A 145 23.79 3.87 -14.19
N VAL A 146 24.17 2.68 -14.63
CA VAL A 146 25.56 2.26 -14.70
C VAL A 146 26.24 3.02 -15.84
N THR A 147 27.17 3.91 -15.48
CA THR A 147 27.92 4.73 -16.45
C THR A 147 29.21 4.04 -16.88
N ASP A 148 29.90 3.41 -15.93
CA ASP A 148 31.07 2.58 -16.19
C ASP A 148 31.01 1.29 -15.34
N PRO A 149 30.80 0.12 -15.99
CA PRO A 149 30.66 -1.14 -15.29
C PRO A 149 31.97 -1.69 -14.70
N LYS A 150 33.16 -1.23 -15.13
CA LYS A 150 34.47 -1.71 -14.64
C LYS A 150 34.54 -3.25 -14.50
N ASP A 151 34.82 -3.76 -13.29
CA ASP A 151 34.92 -5.21 -12.98
C ASP A 151 33.58 -5.84 -12.55
N SER A 152 32.48 -5.12 -12.68
CA SER A 152 31.14 -5.60 -12.30
C SER A 152 30.49 -6.40 -13.44
N PRO A 153 29.51 -7.28 -13.13
CA PRO A 153 28.79 -8.04 -14.15
C PRO A 153 27.73 -7.23 -14.93
N PHE A 154 27.65 -5.91 -14.72
CA PHE A 154 26.63 -5.04 -15.33
C PHE A 154 27.07 -4.51 -16.69
N SER A 155 26.09 -4.14 -17.52
CA SER A 155 26.31 -3.44 -18.77
C SER A 155 26.12 -1.93 -18.59
N GLN A 156 26.83 -1.14 -19.39
CA GLN A 156 26.59 0.30 -19.43
C GLN A 156 25.13 0.57 -19.84
N GLY A 157 24.43 1.40 -19.07
CA GLY A 157 23.01 1.69 -19.25
C GLY A 157 22.05 0.83 -18.41
N ASP A 158 22.54 -0.15 -17.66
CA ASP A 158 21.72 -0.92 -16.72
C ASP A 158 21.20 -0.03 -15.59
N ILE A 159 19.94 -0.26 -15.19
CA ILE A 159 19.28 0.48 -14.11
C ILE A 159 19.41 -0.31 -12.82
N LEU A 160 19.90 0.35 -11.77
CA LEU A 160 20.00 -0.19 -10.42
C LEU A 160 19.16 0.64 -9.46
N PHE A 161 18.37 0.00 -8.61
CA PHE A 161 17.68 0.73 -7.54
C PHE A 161 18.59 0.94 -6.33
N GLU A 162 18.29 1.93 -5.47
CA GLU A 162 19.14 2.33 -4.34
C GLU A 162 19.52 1.18 -3.39
N THR A 163 18.58 0.26 -3.16
CA THR A 163 18.79 -0.92 -2.33
C THR A 163 19.77 -1.90 -2.99
N GLU A 164 19.61 -2.14 -4.29
CA GLU A 164 20.51 -2.98 -5.10
C GLU A 164 21.91 -2.37 -5.19
N TYR A 165 22.00 -1.06 -5.47
CA TYR A 165 23.27 -0.33 -5.52
C TYR A 165 24.05 -0.46 -4.20
N ARG A 166 23.38 -0.29 -3.05
CA ARG A 166 24.00 -0.46 -1.72
C ARG A 166 24.56 -1.86 -1.47
N ILE A 167 23.97 -2.89 -2.06
CA ILE A 167 24.43 -4.27 -1.93
C ILE A 167 25.63 -4.49 -2.86
N PHE A 168 25.50 -4.08 -4.13
CA PHE A 168 26.50 -4.34 -5.15
C PHE A 168 27.80 -3.55 -4.96
N ARG A 169 27.71 -2.29 -4.52
CA ARG A 169 28.89 -1.45 -4.22
C ARG A 169 29.81 -2.03 -3.14
N LYS A 170 29.28 -2.87 -2.24
CA LYS A 170 30.10 -3.53 -1.21
C LYS A 170 31.04 -4.58 -1.79
N LYS A 171 30.70 -5.15 -2.94
CA LYS A 171 31.39 -6.29 -3.54
C LYS A 171 32.14 -5.93 -4.81
N TRP A 172 31.66 -4.94 -5.56
CA TRP A 172 32.23 -4.50 -6.82
C TRP A 172 32.44 -2.98 -6.84
N ASN A 173 33.50 -2.55 -7.54
CA ASN A 173 33.78 -1.14 -7.76
C ASN A 173 33.32 -0.74 -9.16
N PHE A 174 32.21 -0.02 -9.25
CA PHE A 174 31.62 0.49 -10.49
C PHE A 174 31.05 1.89 -10.24
N GLU A 175 30.92 2.68 -11.30
CA GLU A 175 30.43 4.05 -11.23
C GLU A 175 28.98 4.13 -11.69
N VAL A 176 28.19 4.92 -10.97
CA VAL A 176 26.77 5.15 -11.26
C VAL A 176 26.40 6.61 -11.03
N ASP A 177 25.47 7.11 -11.82
CA ASP A 177 24.88 8.43 -11.64
C ASP A 177 23.38 8.34 -11.33
N GLN A 178 22.83 9.36 -10.68
CA GLN A 178 21.40 9.43 -10.37
C GLN A 178 20.59 9.61 -11.65
N ALA A 179 19.69 8.67 -11.93
CA ALA A 179 18.84 8.70 -13.11
C ALA A 179 17.57 9.52 -12.86
N PHE A 180 17.31 10.52 -13.71
CA PHE A 180 16.04 11.22 -13.82
C PHE A 180 15.49 11.01 -15.23
N ILE A 181 14.29 10.43 -15.37
CA ILE A 181 13.66 10.26 -16.68
C ILE A 181 12.74 11.45 -16.92
N VAL A 182 13.23 12.42 -17.69
CA VAL A 182 12.35 13.39 -18.35
C VAL A 182 11.72 12.67 -19.54
N LYS A 183 10.44 12.29 -19.43
CA LYS A 183 9.72 11.83 -20.64
C LYS A 183 9.42 13.04 -21.50
N ASN A 184 9.84 12.96 -22.77
CA ASN A 184 9.46 13.93 -23.79
C ASN A 184 7.92 14.12 -23.76
N PRO A 185 7.41 15.35 -23.99
CA PRO A 185 5.98 15.57 -24.19
C PRO A 185 5.44 14.57 -25.22
N LYS A 186 4.19 14.12 -25.09
CA LYS A 186 3.55 13.29 -26.12
C LYS A 186 3.61 14.03 -27.46
N SER A 187 4.58 13.65 -28.27
CA SER A 187 4.86 14.16 -29.60
C SER A 187 5.66 13.08 -30.34
N PRO A 188 5.53 12.94 -31.66
CA PRO A 188 5.01 13.92 -32.63
C PRO A 188 3.49 14.13 -32.59
N VAL A 189 3.06 15.36 -32.86
CA VAL A 189 1.66 15.65 -33.18
C VAL A 189 1.46 15.32 -34.66
N LEU A 190 0.58 14.37 -34.95
CA LEU A 190 0.26 13.91 -36.31
C LEU A 190 -1.06 14.53 -36.77
N SER A 191 -1.16 14.86 -38.05
CA SER A 191 -2.41 15.32 -38.64
C SER A 191 -3.43 14.16 -38.68
N GLU A 192 -4.57 14.31 -38.02
CA GLU A 192 -5.62 13.27 -38.03
C GLU A 192 -6.39 13.21 -39.35
N ILE A 193 -6.35 14.29 -40.13
CA ILE A 193 -7.05 14.48 -41.40
C ILE A 193 -6.14 15.15 -42.43
N ASP A 194 -6.44 14.96 -43.70
CA ASP A 194 -5.92 15.72 -44.82
C ASP A 194 -6.62 17.09 -44.92
N GLY A 195 -5.88 18.16 -45.23
CA GLY A 195 -6.46 19.51 -45.36
C GLY A 195 -5.46 20.67 -45.37
N GLU A 196 -5.98 21.90 -45.42
CA GLU A 196 -5.17 23.12 -45.33
C GLU A 196 -4.89 23.50 -43.87
N VAL A 197 -3.65 23.85 -43.58
CA VAL A 197 -3.19 24.26 -42.25
C VAL A 197 -3.37 25.77 -42.06
N THR A 198 -4.04 26.17 -40.97
CA THR A 198 -4.05 27.56 -40.47
C THR A 198 -3.43 27.62 -39.08
N ILE A 199 -2.46 28.50 -38.86
CA ILE A 199 -1.81 28.69 -37.55
C ILE A 199 -2.37 29.94 -36.87
N LYS A 200 -2.91 29.80 -35.67
CA LYS A 200 -3.39 30.93 -34.85
C LYS A 200 -2.62 31.03 -33.54
N THR A 201 -2.19 32.22 -33.15
CA THR A 201 -1.52 32.45 -31.86
C THR A 201 -2.36 33.36 -30.98
N GLU A 202 -2.64 32.92 -29.75
CA GLU A 202 -3.42 33.64 -28.75
C GLU A 202 -2.60 33.89 -27.48
N LYS A 203 -2.74 35.09 -26.88
CA LYS A 203 -2.14 35.42 -25.59
C LYS A 203 -3.15 35.18 -24.47
N THR A 204 -2.84 34.29 -23.55
CA THR A 204 -3.64 34.06 -22.35
C THR A 204 -3.43 35.16 -21.30
N ALA A 205 -4.37 35.30 -20.36
CA ALA A 205 -4.32 36.29 -19.28
C ALA A 205 -3.05 36.21 -18.41
N THR A 206 -2.35 35.07 -18.41
CA THR A 206 -1.07 34.86 -17.73
C THR A 206 0.16 35.31 -18.55
N GLY A 207 -0.05 35.97 -19.70
CA GLY A 207 1.03 36.42 -20.59
C GLY A 207 1.65 35.33 -21.48
N ARG A 208 1.05 34.14 -21.55
CA ARG A 208 1.58 33.00 -22.33
C ARG A 208 1.02 32.99 -23.75
N GLU A 209 1.86 32.73 -24.74
CA GLU A 209 1.46 32.54 -26.14
C GLU A 209 1.12 31.06 -26.39
N ILE A 210 -0.10 30.81 -26.88
CA ILE A 210 -0.57 29.48 -27.27
C ILE A 210 -0.77 29.51 -28.79
N SER A 211 -0.13 28.59 -29.51
CA SER A 211 -0.32 28.43 -30.95
C SER A 211 -1.19 27.22 -31.25
N TRP A 212 -2.19 27.42 -32.09
CA TRP A 212 -3.13 26.42 -32.57
C TRP A 212 -2.84 26.11 -34.04
N ILE A 213 -2.67 24.84 -34.37
CA ILE A 213 -2.68 24.36 -35.75
C ILE A 213 -4.10 23.87 -36.03
N ILE A 214 -4.79 24.52 -36.95
CA ILE A 214 -6.12 24.12 -37.39
C ILE A 214 -5.98 23.52 -38.78
N VAL A 215 -6.31 22.25 -38.94
CA VAL A 215 -6.40 21.60 -40.26
C VAL A 215 -7.86 21.64 -40.71
N ARG A 216 -8.12 22.24 -41.88
CA ARG A 216 -9.47 22.41 -42.44
C ARG A 216 -9.65 21.57 -43.70
N ASN A 217 -10.66 20.72 -43.68
CA ASN A 217 -11.24 20.05 -44.83
C ASN A 217 -12.77 19.95 -44.61
N VAL A 218 -13.44 18.88 -45.03
CA VAL A 218 -14.85 18.60 -44.71
C VAL A 218 -15.10 18.58 -43.19
N ASN A 219 -14.08 18.19 -42.41
CA ASN A 219 -14.04 18.26 -40.95
C ASN A 219 -12.93 19.21 -40.47
N ARG A 220 -13.09 19.76 -39.25
CA ARG A 220 -12.10 20.64 -38.60
C ARG A 220 -11.38 19.88 -37.49
N ALA A 221 -10.06 19.78 -37.57
CA ALA A 221 -9.20 19.25 -36.51
C ALA A 221 -8.35 20.39 -35.92
N GLU A 222 -8.29 20.47 -34.60
CA GLU A 222 -7.53 21.49 -33.88
C GLU A 222 -6.48 20.84 -33.01
N HIS A 223 -5.23 21.27 -33.19
CA HIS A 223 -4.09 20.77 -32.46
C HIS A 223 -3.40 21.92 -31.73
N THR A 224 -3.21 21.76 -30.42
CA THR A 224 -2.44 22.69 -29.60
C THR A 224 -0.95 22.43 -29.75
N VAL A 225 -0.19 23.48 -30.02
CA VAL A 225 1.27 23.46 -30.07
C VAL A 225 1.81 24.19 -28.86
N TYR A 226 2.70 23.52 -28.12
CA TYR A 226 3.29 24.07 -26.92
C TYR A 226 4.57 24.86 -27.21
N PRO A 227 4.88 25.91 -26.42
CA PRO A 227 6.10 26.69 -26.55
C PRO A 227 7.37 25.80 -26.57
N GLY A 228 8.22 25.98 -27.58
CA GLY A 228 9.44 25.19 -27.77
C GLY A 228 9.34 24.07 -28.80
N MET A 229 8.13 23.73 -29.28
CA MET A 229 7.94 22.83 -30.41
C MET A 229 8.30 23.50 -31.74
N ARG A 230 9.07 22.81 -32.58
CA ARG A 230 9.36 23.28 -33.94
C ARG A 230 8.22 22.84 -34.87
N LEU A 231 7.50 23.81 -35.42
CA LEU A 231 6.48 23.55 -36.44
C LEU A 231 7.13 22.91 -37.67
N ALA A 232 6.59 21.77 -38.09
CA ALA A 232 7.02 21.08 -39.32
C ALA A 232 6.29 21.61 -40.56
N VAL A 233 5.22 22.37 -40.35
CA VAL A 233 4.31 22.87 -41.39
C VAL A 233 4.22 24.39 -41.37
N ARG A 234 3.90 24.98 -42.53
CA ARG A 234 3.71 26.42 -42.72
C ARG A 234 2.22 26.77 -42.80
N ASP A 235 1.90 28.01 -42.48
CA ASP A 235 0.55 28.55 -42.68
C ASP A 235 0.17 28.48 -44.17
N GLY A 236 -1.01 27.93 -44.48
CA GLY A 236 -1.49 27.69 -45.84
C GLY A 236 -0.95 26.43 -46.53
N GLN A 237 -0.14 25.61 -45.85
CA GLN A 237 0.36 24.35 -46.41
C GLN A 237 -0.74 23.27 -46.39
N THR A 238 -0.88 22.51 -47.49
CA THR A 238 -1.71 21.29 -47.51
C THR A 238 -0.94 20.13 -46.86
N VAL A 239 -1.57 19.42 -45.93
CA VAL A 239 -0.99 18.27 -45.23
C VAL A 239 -1.78 17.00 -45.51
N GLU A 240 -1.08 15.87 -45.57
CA GLU A 240 -1.70 14.54 -45.66
C GLU A 240 -1.99 13.97 -44.27
N ARG A 241 -2.98 13.08 -44.18
CA ARG A 241 -3.29 12.37 -42.93
C ARG A 241 -2.08 11.55 -42.46
N GLY A 242 -1.68 11.72 -41.21
CA GLY A 242 -0.52 11.09 -40.60
C GLY A 242 0.79 11.87 -40.78
N GLN A 243 0.78 13.01 -41.48
CA GLN A 243 1.96 13.87 -41.61
C GLN A 243 2.28 14.57 -40.27
N GLU A 244 3.57 14.65 -39.94
CA GLU A 244 4.05 15.37 -38.75
C GLU A 244 3.79 16.88 -38.90
N ILE A 245 3.03 17.45 -37.97
CA ILE A 245 2.71 18.88 -37.97
C ILE A 245 3.56 19.66 -36.95
N ALA A 246 4.06 19.00 -35.90
CA ALA A 246 5.02 19.54 -34.96
C ALA A 246 6.07 18.49 -34.59
N LYS A 247 7.35 18.86 -34.67
CA LYS A 247 8.47 17.99 -34.33
C LYS A 247 8.64 17.87 -32.82
N GLU A 248 9.12 16.71 -32.40
CA GLU A 248 9.52 16.44 -31.03
C GLU A 248 10.60 17.43 -30.57
N THR A 249 10.38 18.01 -29.39
CA THR A 249 11.41 18.78 -28.70
C THR A 249 12.11 17.83 -27.74
N VAL A 250 13.38 17.51 -28.05
CA VAL A 250 14.24 16.80 -27.12
C VAL A 250 14.62 17.78 -26.02
N VAL A 251 14.22 17.48 -24.79
CA VAL A 251 14.64 18.24 -23.62
C VAL A 251 15.80 17.48 -23.00
N ASP A 252 16.95 18.14 -22.87
CA ASP A 252 18.09 17.54 -22.19
C ASP A 252 17.75 17.26 -20.72
N ALA A 253 18.29 16.17 -20.19
CA ALA A 253 18.10 15.83 -18.79
C ALA A 253 18.64 16.96 -17.90
N ILE A 254 17.83 17.37 -16.92
CA ILE A 254 18.24 18.36 -15.93
C ILE A 254 18.95 17.61 -14.81
N TYR A 255 20.26 17.85 -14.68
CA TYR A 255 21.08 17.25 -13.63
C TYR A 255 21.05 18.15 -12.39
N ALA A 256 20.77 17.54 -11.24
CA ALA A 256 20.89 18.21 -9.95
C ALA A 256 22.38 18.45 -9.64
N PRO A 257 22.84 19.68 -9.45
CA PRO A 257 24.25 19.95 -9.16
C PRO A 257 24.63 19.60 -7.71
N TYR A 258 23.64 19.38 -6.84
CA TYR A 258 23.83 19.03 -5.43
C TYR A 258 22.65 18.25 -4.85
N ASP A 259 22.86 17.64 -3.68
CA ASP A 259 21.85 16.90 -2.93
C ASP A 259 20.77 17.83 -2.35
N GLY A 260 19.50 17.52 -2.59
CA GLY A 260 18.39 18.36 -2.15
C GLY A 260 16.99 17.74 -2.28
N HIS A 261 16.00 18.49 -1.81
CA HIS A 261 14.58 18.22 -2.01
C HIS A 261 14.10 18.90 -3.28
N VAL A 262 13.30 18.18 -4.06
CA VAL A 262 12.69 18.67 -5.31
C VAL A 262 11.27 19.12 -5.00
N GLU A 263 10.96 20.39 -5.26
CA GLU A 263 9.59 20.91 -5.30
C GLU A 263 9.19 21.16 -6.75
N ILE A 264 8.08 20.55 -7.16
CA ILE A 264 7.52 20.71 -8.51
C ILE A 264 6.32 21.64 -8.40
N ASP A 265 6.36 22.76 -9.13
CA ASP A 265 5.21 23.64 -9.30
C ASP A 265 4.58 23.41 -10.67
N ASP A 266 3.47 22.66 -10.67
CA ASP A 266 2.69 22.33 -11.87
C ASP A 266 2.03 23.56 -12.52
N VAL A 267 1.86 24.66 -11.78
CA VAL A 267 1.22 25.88 -12.30
C VAL A 267 2.23 26.71 -13.07
N SER A 268 3.46 26.82 -12.56
CA SER A 268 4.55 27.56 -13.20
C SER A 268 5.45 26.70 -14.11
N ASN A 269 5.29 25.36 -14.10
CA ASN A 269 6.18 24.40 -14.75
C ASN A 269 7.64 24.62 -14.33
N ALA A 270 7.89 24.78 -13.04
CA ALA A 270 9.22 24.98 -12.48
C ALA A 270 9.58 23.85 -11.51
N ILE A 271 10.83 23.39 -11.57
CA ILE A 271 11.45 22.51 -10.58
C ILE A 271 12.32 23.38 -9.69
N THR A 272 12.02 23.42 -8.40
CA THR A 272 12.88 24.05 -7.40
C THR A 272 13.65 22.97 -6.66
N LEU A 273 14.98 22.97 -6.81
CA LEU A 273 15.89 22.18 -6.01
C LEU A 273 16.25 22.96 -4.74
N LYS A 274 15.80 22.49 -3.59
CA LYS A 274 16.17 23.04 -2.28
C LYS A 274 17.30 22.19 -1.69
N PRO A 275 18.47 22.77 -1.39
CA PRO A 275 19.57 22.03 -0.80
C PRO A 275 19.20 21.47 0.59
N LEU A 276 19.85 20.39 0.99
CA LEU A 276 19.72 19.86 2.35
C LEU A 276 20.13 20.92 3.39
N THR A 277 19.54 20.89 4.58
CA THR A 277 19.82 21.83 5.68
C THR A 277 21.29 21.83 6.14
N THR A 278 22.07 20.83 5.75
CA THR A 278 23.51 20.71 5.99
C THR A 278 24.40 21.33 4.91
N SER A 279 23.84 21.70 3.75
CA SER A 279 24.57 22.33 2.64
C SER A 279 24.50 23.87 2.71
N LYS A 280 25.54 24.54 2.19
CA LYS A 280 25.62 26.01 2.06
C LYS A 280 25.10 26.53 0.72
N GLU A 281 24.59 25.65 -0.13
CA GLU A 281 24.13 26.01 -1.47
C GLU A 281 22.80 26.78 -1.42
N GLN A 282 22.53 27.54 -2.48
CA GLN A 282 21.28 28.27 -2.63
C GLN A 282 20.29 27.47 -3.47
N PRO A 283 18.97 27.53 -3.18
CA PRO A 283 17.95 26.89 -4.00
C PRO A 283 18.07 27.28 -5.47
N LEU A 284 18.04 26.28 -6.35
CA LEU A 284 18.09 26.44 -7.80
C LEU A 284 16.71 26.18 -8.39
N VAL A 285 16.27 27.07 -9.28
CA VAL A 285 15.00 26.93 -9.99
C VAL A 285 15.30 26.63 -11.45
N PHE A 286 14.78 25.51 -11.93
CA PHE A 286 14.84 25.08 -13.32
C PHE A 286 13.45 25.23 -13.94
N THR A 287 13.36 26.01 -15.01
CA THR A 287 12.11 26.13 -15.77
C THR A 287 12.00 24.96 -16.73
N ILE A 288 10.93 24.19 -16.62
CA ILE A 288 10.66 23.06 -17.51
C ILE A 288 9.93 23.58 -18.77
N PRO A 289 10.29 23.07 -19.97
CA PRO A 289 9.51 23.33 -21.17
C PRO A 289 8.06 22.86 -21.02
N TYR A 290 7.13 23.72 -21.44
CA TYR A 290 5.69 23.49 -21.29
C TYR A 290 5.24 22.21 -22.04
N GLY A 291 4.59 21.28 -21.33
CA GLY A 291 4.11 20.01 -21.87
C GLY A 291 5.01 18.80 -21.53
N ALA A 292 6.25 19.01 -21.08
CA ALA A 292 7.06 17.95 -20.50
C ALA A 292 6.48 17.56 -19.13
N ARG A 293 6.48 16.26 -18.82
CA ARG A 293 6.04 15.75 -17.52
C ARG A 293 7.25 15.35 -16.69
N VAL A 294 7.30 15.83 -15.46
CA VAL A 294 8.25 15.36 -14.47
C VAL A 294 7.73 14.01 -13.94
N THR A 295 8.56 12.98 -13.99
CA THR A 295 8.25 11.66 -13.43
C THR A 295 9.38 11.13 -12.58
#